data_AF-A0A146KDF4-F1
#
_entry.id   AF-A0A146KDF4-F1
#
_cell.length_a   1.000
_cell.length_b   1.000
_cell.length_c   1.000
_cell.angle_alpha   90.00
_cell.angle_beta   90.00
_cell.angle_gamma   90.00
#
_symmetry.space_group_name_H-M   'P 1'
#
loop_
_entity.id
_entity.type
_entity.pdbx_description
1 polymer ?
#
loop_
_entity_poly.entity_id
_entity_poly.type
_entity_poly.pdbx_seq_one_letter_code
_entity_poly.pdbx_strand_id
1 'polypeptide(L)' 'LQIVQSTPPYHPYLFEYQGLCGRLVATPLIDRLNMTLTTALNKKFFGNPSGPAGTGKTEGVKDLAKQL' A
#
# COMPACT_ATOMS: atom_id res chain seq x y z
N LEU A 1 -6.20 -7.40 11.99
CA LEU A 1 -6.37 -8.52 11.04
C LEU A 1 -7.22 -8.09 9.84
N GLN A 2 -6.97 -6.90 9.29
CA GLN A 2 -7.55 -6.52 8.00
C GLN A 2 -6.60 -7.09 6.96
N ILE A 3 -6.77 -8.39 6.74
CA ILE A 3 -6.08 -9.14 5.71
C ILE A 3 -6.35 -8.38 4.40
N VAL A 4 -5.36 -8.28 3.54
CA VAL A 4 -5.43 -7.77 2.16
C VAL A 4 -6.52 -8.57 1.41
N GLN A 5 -7.77 -8.21 1.62
CA GLN A 5 -8.98 -8.92 1.16
C GLN A 5 -9.94 -7.97 0.46
N SER A 6 -9.71 -6.65 0.54
CA SER A 6 -10.64 -5.66 -0.02
C SER A 6 -10.60 -5.59 -1.55
N THR A 7 -9.56 -6.11 -2.21
CA THR A 7 -9.46 -6.10 -3.69
C THR A 7 -8.78 -7.37 -4.20
N PRO A 8 -9.36 -8.14 -5.15
CA PRO A 8 -8.66 -9.23 -5.82
C PRO A 8 -7.52 -8.68 -6.72
N PRO A 9 -6.35 -9.34 -6.79
CA PRO A 9 -6.02 -10.69 -6.36
C PRO A 9 -5.45 -10.72 -4.94
N TYR A 10 -5.55 -11.89 -4.30
CA TYR A 10 -4.86 -12.16 -3.04
C TYR A 10 -3.34 -12.14 -3.29
N HIS A 11 -2.61 -11.28 -2.58
CA HIS A 11 -1.15 -11.30 -2.59
C HIS A 11 -0.67 -12.10 -1.36
N PRO A 12 0.20 -13.11 -1.54
CA PRO A 12 0.70 -13.92 -0.44
C PRO A 12 1.65 -13.08 0.43
N TYR A 13 1.50 -13.19 1.74
CA TYR A 13 2.44 -12.60 2.69
C TYR A 13 3.83 -13.19 2.52
N LEU A 14 4.86 -12.34 2.50
CA LEU A 14 6.26 -12.77 2.38
C LEU A 14 6.94 -13.13 3.71
N PHE A 15 6.24 -12.98 4.84
CA PHE A 15 6.73 -13.28 6.19
C PHE A 15 8.05 -12.59 6.57
N GLU A 16 8.30 -11.39 6.03
CA GLU A 16 9.51 -10.63 6.37
C GLU A 16 9.41 -9.94 7.74
N TYR A 17 10.51 -9.98 8.50
CA TYR A 17 10.60 -9.29 9.78
C TYR A 17 10.88 -7.78 9.59
N GLN A 18 9.93 -6.94 9.99
CA GLN A 18 10.03 -5.48 9.85
C GLN A 18 10.40 -4.71 11.13
N GLY A 19 10.54 -5.40 12.27
CA GLY A 19 10.81 -4.76 13.57
C GLY A 19 9.70 -3.83 14.07
N LEU A 20 10.03 -2.97 15.05
CA LEU A 20 9.13 -1.94 15.58
C LEU A 20 9.07 -0.73 14.65
N CYS A 21 8.33 -0.86 13.56
CA CYS A 21 8.12 0.23 12.62
C CYS A 21 6.77 0.91 12.86
N GLY A 22 6.77 2.26 12.89
CA GLY A 22 5.53 3.04 12.95
C GLY A 22 4.62 2.72 11.77
N ARG A 23 3.32 2.62 12.02
CA ARG A 23 2.29 2.46 10.98
C ARG A 23 1.73 3.82 10.58
N LEU A 24 1.42 3.97 9.29
CA LEU A 24 0.74 5.16 8.80
C LEU A 24 -0.74 5.10 9.19
N VAL A 25 -1.33 6.25 9.54
CA VAL A 25 -2.76 6.34 9.87
C VAL A 25 -3.59 6.02 8.63
N ALA A 26 -4.60 5.16 8.78
CA ALA A 26 -5.56 4.83 7.73
C ALA A 26 -6.43 6.05 7.42
N THR A 27 -6.06 6.79 6.39
CA THR A 27 -6.82 7.93 5.88
C THR A 27 -7.51 7.57 4.55
N PRO A 28 -8.62 8.23 4.19
CA PRO A 28 -9.32 7.95 2.93
C PRO A 28 -8.46 8.19 1.68
N LEU A 29 -7.39 8.99 1.77
CA LEU A 29 -6.43 9.18 0.68
C LEU A 29 -5.53 7.95 0.49
N ILE A 30 -5.07 7.34 1.59
CA ILE A 30 -4.21 6.16 1.57
C ILE A 30 -4.99 4.93 1.11
N ASP A 31 -6.26 4.81 1.50
CA ASP A 31 -7.11 3.71 1.03
C ASP A 31 -7.28 3.72 -0.51
N ARG A 32 -7.47 4.91 -1.10
CA ARG A 32 -7.51 5.08 -2.57
C ARG A 32 -6.18 4.77 -3.25
N LEU A 33 -5.05 5.17 -2.63
CA LEU A 33 -3.72 4.84 -3.10
C LEU A 33 -3.51 3.32 -3.15
N ASN A 34 -3.85 2.62 -2.07
CA ASN A 34 -3.72 1.17 -1.95
C ASN A 34 -4.56 0.45 -3.02
N MET A 35 -5.83 0.85 -3.21
CA MET A 35 -6.68 0.28 -4.25
C MET A 35 -6.09 0.46 -5.66
N THR A 36 -5.55 1.65 -5.97
CA THR A 36 -4.97 1.95 -7.28
C THR A 36 -3.69 1.16 -7.52
N LEU A 37 -2.80 1.09 -6.52
CA LEU A 37 -1.53 0.37 -6.61
C LEU A 37 -1.75 -1.15 -6.71
N THR A 38 -2.64 -1.72 -5.89
CA THR A 38 -2.98 -3.16 -5.97
C THR A 38 -3.59 -3.51 -7.33
N THR A 39 -4.45 -2.65 -7.88
CA THR A 39 -5.02 -2.85 -9.23
C THR A 39 -3.95 -2.75 -10.32
N ALA A 40 -3.01 -1.81 -10.21
CA ALA A 40 -1.89 -1.69 -11.15
C ALA A 40 -0.97 -2.92 -11.09
N LEU A 41 -0.63 -3.41 -9.89
CA LEU A 41 0.18 -4.60 -9.68
C LEU A 41 -0.46 -5.84 -10.31
N ASN A 42 -1.77 -6.02 -10.16
CA ASN A 42 -2.50 -7.10 -10.84
C ASN A 42 -2.33 -7.03 -12.37
N LYS A 43 -2.41 -5.84 -12.94
CA LYS A 43 -2.24 -5.60 -14.37
C LYS A 43 -0.77 -5.59 -14.84
N LYS A 44 0.19 -5.96 -13.97
CA LYS A 44 1.65 -5.90 -14.23
C LYS A 44 2.13 -4.49 -14.61
N PHE A 45 1.46 -3.47 -14.10
CA PHE A 45 1.85 -2.06 -14.24
C PHE A 45 2.35 -1.51 -12.90
N PHE A 46 3.13 -0.43 -12.98
CA PHE A 46 3.57 0.33 -11.82
C PHE A 46 2.73 1.61 -11.71
N GLY A 47 2.42 2.04 -10.49
CA GLY A 47 1.74 3.30 -10.23
C GLY A 47 2.69 4.35 -9.68
N ASN A 48 2.68 5.56 -10.24
CA ASN A 48 3.41 6.70 -9.70
C ASN A 48 2.44 7.69 -9.04
N PRO A 49 2.36 7.73 -7.69
CA PRO A 49 1.51 8.69 -7.00
C PRO A 49 2.09 10.11 -7.15
N SER A 50 1.36 10.99 -7.84
CA SER A 50 1.73 12.40 -8.04
C SER A 50 0.89 13.35 -7.16
N GLY A 51 1.45 14.52 -6.82
CA GLY A 51 0.75 15.61 -6.15
C GLY A 51 1.69 16.56 -5.39
N PRO A 52 1.15 17.48 -4.55
CA PRO A 52 1.94 18.47 -3.81
C PRO A 52 2.98 17.86 -2.87
N ALA A 53 4.04 18.60 -2.55
CA ALA A 53 5.06 18.18 -1.57
C ALA A 53 4.42 17.95 -0.18
N GLY A 54 4.89 16.93 0.54
CA GLY A 54 4.49 16.68 1.95
C GLY A 54 3.18 15.90 2.17
N THR A 55 2.50 15.40 1.12
CA THR A 55 1.23 14.67 1.29
C THR A 55 1.38 13.16 1.56
N GLY A 56 2.52 12.70 2.10
CA GLY A 56 2.66 11.31 2.53
C GLY A 56 2.74 10.24 1.42
N LYS A 57 3.11 10.60 0.18
CA LYS A 57 3.08 9.68 -0.97
C LYS A 57 4.09 8.54 -0.82
N THR A 58 5.32 8.89 -0.47
CA THR A 58 6.42 7.93 -0.31
C THR A 58 6.16 7.01 0.88
N GLU A 59 5.57 7.55 1.93
CA GLU A 59 5.19 6.85 3.15
C GLU A 59 4.06 5.86 2.88
N GLY A 60 3.06 6.24 2.08
CA GLY A 60 1.97 5.36 1.68
C GLY A 60 2.44 4.16 0.85
N VAL A 61 3.37 4.36 -0.09
CA VAL A 61 3.97 3.25 -0.87
C VAL A 61 4.77 2.32 0.03
N LYS A 62 5.56 2.86 0.97
CA LYS A 62 6.30 2.06 1.95
C LYS A 62 5.38 1.27 2.87
N ASP A 63 4.26 1.86 3.30
CA ASP A 63 3.29 1.17 4.16
C ASP A 63 2.57 0.04 3.40
N LEU A 64 2.22 0.24 2.13
CA LEU A 64 1.67 -0.82 1.29
C LEU A 64 2.67 -1.97 1.10
N ALA A 65 3.94 -1.65 0.83
CA ALA A 65 4.99 -2.67 0.68
C ALA A 65 5.17 -3.52 1.94
N LYS A 66 4.88 -2.95 3.12
CA LYS A 66 4.93 -3.69 4.38
C LYS A 66 3.73 -4.61 4.62
N GLN A 67 2.62 -4.33 3.95
CA GLN A 67 1.36 -5.07 4.10
C GLN A 67 1.26 -6.24 3.11
N LEU A 68 2.14 -6.31 2.12
CA LEU A 68 2.37 -7.43 1.21
C LEU A 68 3.43 -8.37 1.82
#